data_AF-A0A4Z0K6A8-F1
#
_entry.id   AF-A0A4Z0K6A8-F1
#
_cell.length_a   1.000
_cell.length_b   1.000
_cell.length_c   1.000
_cell.angle_alpha   90.00
_cell.angle_beta   90.00
_cell.angle_gamma   90.00
#
_symmetry.space_group_name_H-M   'P 1'
#
loop_
_entity.id
_entity.type
_entity.pdbx_description
1 polymer ?
#
loop_
_entity_poly.entity_id
_entity_poly.type
_entity_poly.pdbx_seq_one_letter_code
_entity_poly.pdbx_strand_id
1 'polypeptide(L)'
;MSTRIGIVGLGRIGRMHARNIAQEDGVDELVLIGRNAEKLEDAKAQLQSELSPDAGEDLRGVHAPAGSGHSPFIATVLLTEDWTQGLDGVIIASSTPSHPELARTALTAGVPVLLEKPIGLNLEETAALSAEFEALNVPIMVAYHRRYDEGFQNLRARIHSGEMGTIRVIHSVGHDRFHVDPEFIPTSGGVWRDLLIHEFDTIPWLLNEAPVSIFASGGVLDEQAYTESGDLDTATAVITFESGVQALISGARNIASGQDVNTVVYGSDAAYAAGIDSKSPIISTEPGVSPPESTYADFVERFEPAFRREIRHFLAVIDGDAASLTLPSDGIVAARLALAAEESVRRGGPVRLDEITT
;
A
#
# COMPACT_ATOMS: atom_id res chain seq x y z
N MET A 1 18.31 -14.87 18.75
CA MET A 1 18.94 -15.49 17.56
C MET A 1 19.27 -14.35 16.61
N SER A 2 20.19 -14.52 15.67
CA SER A 2 20.54 -13.45 14.74
C SER A 2 19.45 -13.37 13.67
N THR A 3 18.66 -12.30 13.62
CA THR A 3 17.53 -12.20 12.66
C THR A 3 18.05 -11.85 11.28
N ARG A 4 17.76 -12.70 10.29
CA ARG A 4 18.24 -12.58 8.91
C ARG A 4 17.08 -12.41 7.95
N ILE A 5 16.92 -11.21 7.40
CA ILE A 5 15.80 -10.87 6.51
C ILE A 5 16.27 -10.72 5.07
N GLY A 6 15.55 -11.35 4.14
CA GLY A 6 15.79 -11.21 2.70
C GLY A 6 14.96 -10.08 2.08
N ILE A 7 15.49 -9.46 1.02
CA ILE A 7 14.72 -8.59 0.12
C ILE A 7 14.94 -9.01 -1.32
N VAL A 8 13.83 -9.29 -2.02
CA VAL A 8 13.81 -9.54 -3.47
C VAL A 8 13.19 -8.34 -4.17
N GLY A 9 13.89 -7.83 -5.19
CA GLY A 9 13.48 -6.63 -5.93
C GLY A 9 14.05 -5.37 -5.30
N LEU A 10 14.93 -4.68 -6.03
CA LEU A 10 15.69 -3.52 -5.54
C LEU A 10 15.38 -2.27 -6.38
N GLY A 11 14.13 -2.16 -6.86
CA GLY A 11 13.59 -0.93 -7.42
C GLY A 11 13.28 0.08 -6.31
N ARG A 12 12.55 1.15 -6.65
CA ARG A 12 12.22 2.24 -5.71
C ARG A 12 11.63 1.74 -4.38
N ILE A 13 10.61 0.89 -4.44
CA ILE A 13 9.92 0.35 -3.25
C ILE A 13 10.79 -0.63 -2.48
N GLY A 14 11.43 -1.59 -3.16
CA GLY A 14 12.32 -2.54 -2.51
C GLY A 14 13.51 -1.89 -1.79
N ARG A 15 14.07 -0.80 -2.35
CA ARG A 15 15.11 -0.02 -1.67
C ARG A 15 14.59 0.73 -0.45
N MET A 16 13.37 1.27 -0.51
CA MET A 16 12.71 1.87 0.66
C MET A 16 12.53 0.83 1.77
N HIS A 17 12.05 -0.37 1.45
CA HIS A 17 11.93 -1.47 2.41
C HIS A 17 13.29 -1.88 2.97
N ALA A 18 14.31 -2.01 2.13
CA ALA A 18 15.69 -2.33 2.54
C ALA A 18 16.25 -1.32 3.53
N ARG A 19 16.03 -0.03 3.26
CA ARG A 19 16.44 1.05 4.16
C ARG A 19 15.67 1.01 5.47
N ASN A 20 14.34 0.89 5.41
CA ASN A 20 13.50 0.91 6.60
C ASN A 20 13.84 -0.26 7.52
N ILE A 21 13.94 -1.49 6.99
CA ILE A 21 14.24 -2.68 7.78
C ILE A 21 15.66 -2.69 8.32
N ALA A 22 16.63 -2.15 7.58
CA ALA A 22 18.01 -2.04 8.07
C ALA A 22 18.18 -1.07 9.23
N GLN A 23 17.17 -0.23 9.50
CA GLN A 23 17.14 0.71 10.62
C GLN A 23 16.35 0.18 11.82
N GLU A 24 15.71 -0.99 11.70
CA GLU A 24 14.95 -1.58 12.81
C GLU A 24 15.87 -2.37 13.76
N ASP A 25 15.65 -2.17 15.05
CA ASP A 25 16.32 -2.95 16.08
C ASP A 25 15.89 -4.42 15.97
N GLY A 26 16.84 -5.34 16.12
CA GLY A 26 16.55 -6.78 16.04
C GLY A 26 16.69 -7.39 14.65
N VAL A 27 17.16 -6.64 13.64
CA VAL A 27 17.59 -7.18 12.34
C VAL A 27 19.11 -7.21 12.30
N ASP A 28 19.72 -8.39 12.37
CA ASP A 28 21.19 -8.52 12.43
C ASP A 28 21.83 -8.63 11.04
N GLU A 29 21.12 -9.24 10.09
CA GLU A 29 21.56 -9.40 8.71
C GLU A 29 20.45 -9.07 7.72
N LEU A 30 20.76 -8.21 6.74
CA LEU A 30 19.91 -7.92 5.60
C LEU A 30 20.52 -8.54 4.34
N VAL A 31 19.77 -9.40 3.66
CA VAL A 31 20.22 -10.12 2.47
C VAL A 31 19.53 -9.54 1.24
N LEU A 32 20.28 -8.83 0.40
CA LEU A 32 19.78 -8.36 -0.89
C LEU A 32 19.82 -9.51 -1.89
N ILE A 33 18.66 -9.84 -2.48
CA ILE A 33 18.50 -11.01 -3.35
C ILE A 33 18.09 -10.58 -4.75
N GLY A 34 18.79 -11.08 -5.76
CA GLY A 34 18.56 -10.68 -7.15
C GLY A 34 19.26 -11.55 -8.18
N ARG A 35 18.94 -11.34 -9.46
CA ARG A 35 19.49 -12.16 -10.56
C ARG A 35 20.84 -11.67 -11.11
N ASN A 36 21.26 -10.46 -10.75
CA ASN A 36 22.45 -9.82 -11.30
C ASN A 36 23.36 -9.35 -10.14
N ALA A 37 24.56 -9.91 -10.08
CA ALA A 37 25.53 -9.65 -9.00
C ALA A 37 25.99 -8.19 -8.97
N GLU A 38 26.24 -7.56 -10.12
CA GLU A 38 26.70 -6.17 -10.21
C GLU A 38 25.64 -5.22 -9.64
N LYS A 39 24.37 -5.39 -10.06
CA LYS A 39 23.26 -4.60 -9.53
C LYS A 39 23.05 -4.78 -8.03
N LEU A 40 23.36 -5.97 -7.50
CA LEU A 40 23.27 -6.24 -6.06
C LEU A 40 24.35 -5.49 -5.29
N GLU A 41 25.59 -5.49 -5.78
CA GLU A 41 26.68 -4.73 -5.15
C GLU A 41 26.45 -3.21 -5.24
N ASP A 42 25.92 -2.71 -6.36
CA ASP A 42 25.53 -1.31 -6.50
C ASP A 42 24.44 -0.93 -5.48
N ALA A 43 23.38 -1.75 -5.37
CA ALA A 43 22.31 -1.53 -4.41
C ALA A 43 22.80 -1.59 -2.96
N LYS A 44 23.72 -2.50 -2.65
CA LYS A 44 24.38 -2.60 -1.34
C LYS A 44 25.19 -1.35 -1.03
N ALA A 45 26.03 -0.88 -1.95
CA ALA A 45 26.83 0.32 -1.76
C ALA A 45 25.94 1.56 -1.55
N GLN A 46 24.86 1.67 -2.32
CA GLN A 46 23.90 2.76 -2.19
C GLN A 46 23.18 2.72 -0.83
N LEU A 47 22.73 1.54 -0.40
CA LEU A 47 22.08 1.35 0.89
C LEU A 47 23.03 1.67 2.06
N GLN A 48 24.30 1.25 1.98
CA GLN A 48 25.32 1.61 2.98
C GLN A 48 25.54 3.13 3.07
N SER A 49 25.48 3.84 1.94
CA SER A 49 25.53 5.30 1.92
C SER A 49 24.32 5.92 2.60
N GLU A 50 23.10 5.42 2.32
CA GLU A 50 21.85 5.89 2.94
C GLU A 50 21.78 5.63 4.45
N LEU A 51 22.43 4.57 4.92
CA LEU A 51 22.50 4.19 6.34
C LEU A 51 23.69 4.82 7.09
N SER A 52 24.64 5.44 6.37
CA SER A 52 25.85 6.05 6.97
C SER A 52 25.49 7.04 8.07
N PRO A 53 26.23 7.10 9.20
CA PRO A 53 26.10 8.09 10.29
C PRO A 53 25.93 9.56 9.85
N ASP A 54 26.50 9.92 8.70
CA ASP A 54 26.48 11.28 8.15
C ASP A 54 25.36 11.52 7.11
N ALA A 55 24.56 10.49 6.78
CA ALA A 55 23.48 10.63 5.81
C ALA A 55 22.37 11.55 6.36
N GLY A 56 21.94 12.50 5.54
CA GLY A 56 20.84 13.41 5.87
C GLY A 56 19.51 12.68 6.02
N GLU A 57 18.55 13.33 6.70
CA GLU A 57 17.20 12.79 6.93
C GLU A 57 16.49 12.40 5.63
N ASP A 58 16.67 13.16 4.55
CA ASP A 58 16.09 12.85 3.23
C ASP A 58 16.52 11.48 2.68
N LEU A 59 17.74 11.04 3.00
CA LEU A 59 18.28 9.75 2.55
C LEU A 59 17.86 8.61 3.47
N ARG A 60 17.79 8.86 4.78
CA ARG A 60 17.43 7.88 5.81
C ARG A 60 15.93 7.68 5.96
N GLY A 61 15.14 8.66 5.55
CA GLY A 61 13.74 8.84 5.92
C GLY A 61 13.60 9.81 7.09
N VAL A 62 12.64 10.74 6.99
CA VAL A 62 12.37 11.79 7.98
C VAL A 62 11.90 11.19 9.31
N HIS A 63 11.32 9.99 9.27
CA HIS A 63 10.87 9.24 10.44
C HIS A 63 11.83 8.10 10.83
N ALA A 64 13.07 8.13 10.35
CA ALA A 64 14.10 7.19 10.79
C ALA A 64 14.33 7.29 12.31
N PRO A 65 14.55 6.16 13.00
CA PRO A 65 14.87 6.18 14.41
C PRO A 65 16.15 6.99 14.65
N ALA A 66 16.17 7.75 15.74
CA ALA A 66 17.34 8.54 16.12
C ALA A 66 18.49 7.62 16.53
N GLY A 67 19.39 7.34 15.59
CA GLY A 67 20.73 6.78 15.81
C GLY A 67 20.80 5.60 16.78
N SER A 68 20.15 4.47 16.45
CA SER A 68 20.23 3.24 17.27
C SER A 68 21.66 2.68 17.38
N GLY A 69 22.61 3.18 16.57
CA GLY A 69 23.99 2.68 16.53
C GLY A 69 24.12 1.26 15.98
N HIS A 70 22.97 0.64 15.68
CA HIS A 70 22.84 -0.68 15.10
C HIS A 70 22.80 -0.54 13.58
N SER A 71 23.65 -1.30 12.90
CA SER A 71 23.58 -1.45 11.45
C SER A 71 23.75 -2.94 11.15
N PRO A 72 22.78 -3.56 10.46
CA PRO A 72 22.88 -4.96 10.11
C PRO A 72 24.08 -5.19 9.19
N PHE A 73 24.58 -6.41 9.20
CA PHE A 73 25.44 -6.87 8.12
C PHE A 73 24.62 -6.94 6.82
N ILE A 74 25.10 -6.30 5.74
CA ILE A 74 24.43 -6.33 4.44
C ILE A 74 25.13 -7.33 3.53
N ALA A 75 24.43 -8.42 3.21
CA ALA A 75 24.87 -9.48 2.32
C ALA A 75 24.16 -9.39 0.95
N THR A 76 24.74 -10.03 -0.06
CA THR A 76 24.15 -10.19 -1.39
C THR A 76 24.07 -11.67 -1.72
N VAL A 77 22.92 -12.11 -2.27
CA VAL A 77 22.68 -13.50 -2.68
C VAL A 77 22.05 -13.51 -4.07
N LEU A 78 22.52 -14.40 -4.93
CA LEU A 78 21.89 -14.62 -6.23
C LEU A 78 20.58 -15.38 -6.05
N LEU A 79 19.57 -15.02 -6.84
CA LEU A 79 18.27 -15.69 -6.85
C LEU A 79 18.38 -17.06 -7.56
N THR A 80 18.92 -18.06 -6.85
CA THR A 80 19.07 -19.49 -7.21
C THR A 80 18.09 -20.36 -6.42
N GLU A 81 18.03 -21.67 -6.65
CA GLU A 81 17.04 -22.56 -5.98
C GLU A 81 17.09 -22.53 -4.44
N ASP A 82 18.25 -22.21 -3.86
CA ASP A 82 18.52 -22.16 -2.42
C ASP A 82 18.47 -20.74 -1.82
N TRP A 83 17.94 -19.75 -2.55
CA TRP A 83 17.96 -18.34 -2.14
C TRP A 83 17.30 -18.05 -0.79
N THR A 84 16.37 -18.92 -0.36
CA THR A 84 15.63 -18.80 0.91
C THR A 84 16.39 -19.38 2.11
N GLN A 85 17.52 -20.06 1.90
CA GLN A 85 18.20 -20.81 2.94
C GLN A 85 18.68 -19.90 4.08
N GLY A 86 18.19 -20.18 5.29
CA GLY A 86 18.57 -19.49 6.52
C GLY A 86 18.02 -18.07 6.64
N LEU A 87 16.94 -17.74 5.93
CA LEU A 87 16.17 -16.51 6.17
C LEU A 87 15.12 -16.76 7.25
N ASP A 88 14.93 -15.78 8.15
CA ASP A 88 13.83 -15.76 9.12
C ASP A 88 12.57 -15.09 8.53
N GLY A 89 12.73 -14.34 7.45
CA GLY A 89 11.64 -13.73 6.69
C GLY A 89 12.13 -13.11 5.38
N VAL A 90 11.22 -12.82 4.46
CA VAL A 90 11.55 -12.14 3.20
C VAL A 90 10.51 -11.08 2.82
N ILE A 91 10.99 -9.95 2.30
CA ILE A 91 10.16 -8.96 1.61
C ILE A 91 10.32 -9.14 0.10
N ILE A 92 9.21 -9.29 -0.61
CA ILE A 92 9.17 -9.42 -2.07
C ILE A 92 8.57 -8.14 -2.64
N ALA A 93 9.42 -7.29 -3.19
CA ALA A 93 9.10 -6.01 -3.85
C ALA A 93 9.60 -6.00 -5.31
N SER A 94 9.48 -7.15 -5.97
CA SER A 94 9.83 -7.36 -7.38
C SER A 94 8.70 -6.91 -8.33
N SER A 95 8.79 -7.25 -9.62
CA SER A 95 7.66 -7.01 -10.53
C SER A 95 6.53 -8.00 -10.26
N THR A 96 5.29 -7.54 -10.41
CA THR A 96 4.06 -8.32 -10.17
C THR A 96 4.07 -9.72 -10.80
N PRO A 97 4.49 -9.92 -12.08
CA PRO A 97 4.49 -11.27 -12.68
C PRO A 97 5.38 -12.28 -11.95
N SER A 98 6.35 -11.82 -11.16
CA SER A 98 7.26 -12.69 -10.39
C SER A 98 6.78 -12.98 -8.97
N HIS A 99 5.77 -12.27 -8.47
CA HIS A 99 5.24 -12.44 -7.11
C HIS A 99 4.82 -13.90 -6.81
N PRO A 100 4.05 -14.58 -7.69
CA PRO A 100 3.52 -15.91 -7.35
C PRO A 100 4.62 -16.94 -7.10
N GLU A 101 5.62 -17.02 -7.99
CA GLU A 101 6.70 -18.00 -7.84
C GLU A 101 7.63 -17.69 -6.68
N LEU A 102 7.97 -16.42 -6.47
CA LEU A 102 8.84 -16.00 -5.36
C LEU A 102 8.19 -16.27 -4.01
N ALA A 103 6.91 -15.88 -3.84
CA ALA A 103 6.17 -16.11 -2.61
C ALA A 103 5.97 -17.61 -2.35
N ARG A 104 5.59 -18.38 -3.37
CA ARG A 104 5.46 -19.84 -3.27
C ARG A 104 6.77 -20.50 -2.82
N THR A 105 7.91 -20.07 -3.38
CA THR A 105 9.22 -20.62 -3.02
C THR A 105 9.56 -20.36 -1.55
N ALA A 106 9.35 -19.13 -1.07
CA ALA A 106 9.60 -18.75 0.32
C ALA A 106 8.66 -19.46 1.30
N LEU A 107 7.36 -19.44 1.05
CA LEU A 107 6.36 -20.07 1.92
C LEU A 107 6.53 -21.59 1.97
N THR A 108 6.84 -22.25 0.85
CA THR A 108 7.12 -23.70 0.83
C THR A 108 8.39 -24.04 1.64
N ALA A 109 9.35 -23.12 1.70
CA ALA A 109 10.55 -23.26 2.53
C ALA A 109 10.30 -22.94 4.01
N GLY A 110 9.08 -22.56 4.41
CA GLY A 110 8.75 -22.18 5.79
C GLY A 110 9.15 -20.75 6.16
N VAL A 111 9.49 -19.91 5.18
CA VAL A 111 9.95 -18.53 5.41
C VAL A 111 8.76 -17.57 5.33
N PRO A 112 8.45 -16.80 6.41
CA PRO A 112 7.46 -15.73 6.39
C PRO A 112 7.68 -14.71 5.26
N VAL A 113 6.59 -14.21 4.68
CA VAL A 113 6.64 -13.29 3.52
C VAL A 113 5.89 -11.99 3.79
N LEU A 114 6.53 -10.85 3.49
CA LEU A 114 5.86 -9.59 3.18
C LEU A 114 5.87 -9.38 1.67
N LEU A 115 4.71 -9.46 1.02
CA LEU A 115 4.56 -9.40 -0.42
C LEU A 115 3.98 -8.06 -0.86
N GLU A 116 4.65 -7.35 -1.75
CA GLU A 116 4.08 -6.16 -2.38
C GLU A 116 2.81 -6.49 -3.17
N LYS A 117 1.88 -5.53 -3.17
CA LYS A 117 0.65 -5.65 -3.96
C LYS A 117 0.94 -5.44 -5.45
N PRO A 118 0.12 -6.01 -6.35
CA PRO A 118 -0.86 -7.07 -6.10
C PRO A 118 -0.20 -8.46 -6.08
N ILE A 119 -0.87 -9.45 -5.48
CA ILE A 119 -0.31 -10.81 -5.36
C ILE A 119 -0.41 -11.62 -6.68
N GLY A 120 -1.31 -11.23 -7.58
CA GLY A 120 -1.51 -11.84 -8.90
C GLY A 120 -1.88 -10.79 -9.94
N LEU A 121 -1.97 -11.19 -11.21
CA LEU A 121 -2.22 -10.29 -12.35
C LEU A 121 -3.70 -10.02 -12.57
N ASN A 122 -4.58 -10.89 -12.07
CA ASN A 122 -6.02 -10.76 -12.19
C ASN A 122 -6.74 -11.33 -10.95
N LEU A 123 -8.06 -11.17 -10.90
CA LEU A 123 -8.88 -11.56 -9.76
C LEU A 123 -8.92 -13.08 -9.54
N GLU A 124 -9.02 -13.88 -10.59
CA GLU A 124 -9.02 -15.36 -10.53
C GLU A 124 -7.71 -15.86 -9.92
N GLU A 125 -6.58 -15.38 -10.46
CA GLU A 125 -5.24 -15.71 -9.97
C GLU A 125 -5.04 -15.22 -8.53
N THR A 126 -5.47 -14.01 -8.20
CA THR A 126 -5.43 -13.47 -6.83
C THR A 126 -6.20 -14.36 -5.87
N ALA A 127 -7.41 -14.81 -6.23
CA ALA A 127 -8.21 -15.67 -5.38
C ALA A 127 -7.57 -17.07 -5.20
N ALA A 128 -7.05 -17.65 -6.28
CA ALA A 128 -6.37 -18.94 -6.24
C ALA A 128 -5.09 -18.88 -5.39
N LEU A 129 -4.25 -17.86 -5.58
CA LEU A 129 -3.02 -17.66 -4.81
C LEU A 129 -3.31 -17.34 -3.34
N SER A 130 -4.37 -16.59 -3.05
CA SER A 130 -4.78 -16.34 -1.67
C SER A 130 -5.09 -17.64 -0.94
N ALA A 131 -5.93 -18.48 -1.55
CA ALA A 131 -6.29 -19.78 -0.99
C ALA A 131 -5.07 -20.70 -0.86
N GLU A 132 -4.17 -20.70 -1.84
CA GLU A 132 -2.93 -21.47 -1.81
C GLU A 132 -2.01 -21.03 -0.65
N PHE A 133 -1.70 -19.73 -0.57
CA PHE A 133 -0.74 -19.20 0.40
C PHE A 133 -1.24 -19.29 1.83
N GLU A 134 -2.53 -19.02 2.07
CA GLU A 134 -3.12 -19.17 3.40
C GLU A 134 -3.16 -20.64 3.85
N ALA A 135 -3.27 -21.60 2.93
CA ALA A 135 -3.25 -23.03 3.25
C ALA A 135 -1.86 -23.55 3.66
N LEU A 136 -0.78 -22.83 3.35
CA LEU A 136 0.58 -23.24 3.72
C LEU A 136 0.87 -23.06 5.22
N ASN A 137 0.02 -22.33 5.96
CA ASN A 137 0.20 -22.05 7.39
C ASN A 137 1.57 -21.42 7.74
N VAL A 138 2.18 -20.73 6.78
CA VAL A 138 3.37 -19.90 6.98
C VAL A 138 2.92 -18.44 6.91
N PRO A 139 3.36 -17.55 7.82
CA PRO A 139 2.87 -16.19 7.83
C PRO A 139 3.13 -15.45 6.52
N ILE A 140 2.08 -14.82 6.00
CA ILE A 140 2.16 -13.93 4.84
C ILE A 140 1.38 -12.64 5.13
N MET A 141 2.02 -11.53 4.79
CA MET A 141 1.44 -10.19 4.75
C MET A 141 1.45 -9.69 3.32
N VAL A 142 0.37 -9.04 2.89
CA VAL A 142 0.34 -8.21 1.68
C VAL A 142 0.52 -6.75 2.06
N ALA A 143 1.32 -5.99 1.30
CA ALA A 143 1.73 -4.63 1.64
C ALA A 143 0.61 -3.56 1.45
N TYR A 144 -0.51 -3.72 2.17
CA TYR A 144 -1.57 -2.72 2.28
C TYR A 144 -1.19 -1.66 3.34
N HIS A 145 -0.15 -0.88 3.04
CA HIS A 145 0.50 0.04 3.96
C HIS A 145 -0.45 0.99 4.71
N ARG A 146 -1.57 1.43 4.10
CA ARG A 146 -2.55 2.33 4.75
C ARG A 146 -3.20 1.72 5.99
N ARG A 147 -3.31 0.39 6.06
CA ARG A 147 -3.78 -0.31 7.26
C ARG A 147 -2.77 -0.18 8.42
N TYR A 148 -1.52 0.20 8.18
CA TYR A 148 -0.51 0.49 9.21
C TYR A 148 -0.37 1.98 9.51
N ASP A 149 -1.18 2.85 8.89
CA ASP A 149 -1.24 4.27 9.22
C ASP A 149 -2.04 4.47 10.52
N GLU A 150 -1.48 5.24 11.45
CA GLU A 150 -2.06 5.47 12.77
C GLU A 150 -3.36 6.27 12.70
N GLY A 151 -3.49 7.20 11.76
CA GLY A 151 -4.74 7.92 11.53
C GLY A 151 -5.86 6.96 11.13
N PHE A 152 -5.56 6.06 10.20
CA PHE A 152 -6.51 5.03 9.73
C PHE A 152 -6.83 3.98 10.80
N GLN A 153 -5.85 3.52 11.57
CA GLN A 153 -6.06 2.63 12.73
C GLN A 153 -6.93 3.27 13.80
N ASN A 154 -6.66 4.54 14.13
CA ASN A 154 -7.48 5.30 15.07
C ASN A 154 -8.91 5.48 14.54
N LEU A 155 -9.07 5.83 13.26
CA LEU A 155 -10.39 5.96 12.63
C LEU A 155 -11.17 4.65 12.71
N ARG A 156 -10.54 3.52 12.39
CA ARG A 156 -11.12 2.17 12.55
C ARG A 156 -11.58 1.92 13.98
N ALA A 157 -10.74 2.20 14.97
CA ALA A 157 -11.07 1.99 16.38
C ALA A 157 -12.30 2.81 16.81
N ARG A 158 -12.43 4.05 16.32
CA ARG A 158 -13.58 4.92 16.61
C ARG A 158 -14.88 4.47 15.92
N ILE A 159 -14.79 3.93 14.70
CA ILE A 159 -15.94 3.31 14.03
C ILE A 159 -16.48 2.15 14.88
N HIS A 160 -15.60 1.27 15.36
CA HIS A 160 -16.02 0.08 16.12
C HIS A 160 -16.31 0.33 17.60
N SER A 161 -15.86 1.44 18.18
CA SER A 161 -16.22 1.80 19.57
C SER A 161 -17.69 2.24 19.70
N GLY A 162 -18.32 2.65 18.59
CA GLY A 162 -19.70 3.14 18.55
C GLY A 162 -19.85 4.61 18.97
N GLU A 163 -18.76 5.32 19.28
CA GLU A 163 -18.83 6.73 19.72
C GLU A 163 -19.33 7.70 18.64
N MET A 164 -19.34 7.26 17.38
CA MET A 164 -19.87 8.02 16.24
C MET A 164 -21.40 7.91 16.09
N GLY A 165 -22.05 7.02 16.85
CA GLY A 165 -23.44 6.66 16.65
C GLY A 165 -23.65 5.91 15.33
N THR A 166 -24.73 6.21 14.61
CA THR A 166 -25.00 5.57 13.31
C THR A 166 -24.13 6.19 12.22
N ILE A 167 -23.24 5.40 11.60
CA ILE A 167 -22.48 5.83 10.42
C ILE A 167 -23.45 6.22 9.29
N ARG A 168 -23.21 7.38 8.68
CA ARG A 168 -24.09 7.99 7.66
C ARG A 168 -23.45 7.95 6.28
N VAL A 169 -22.23 8.46 6.16
CA VAL A 169 -21.53 8.59 4.89
C VAL A 169 -20.01 8.63 5.13
N ILE A 170 -19.26 8.09 4.18
CA ILE A 170 -17.80 8.17 4.14
C ILE A 170 -17.40 8.99 2.93
N HIS A 171 -16.51 9.96 3.11
CA HIS A 171 -15.84 10.65 2.02
C HIS A 171 -14.37 10.24 2.03
N SER A 172 -13.84 9.83 0.88
CA SER A 172 -12.44 9.47 0.74
C SER A 172 -11.83 10.13 -0.48
N VAL A 173 -10.60 10.60 -0.32
CA VAL A 173 -9.82 11.28 -1.33
C VAL A 173 -8.52 10.52 -1.54
N GLY A 174 -8.21 10.23 -2.79
CA GLY A 174 -6.93 9.67 -3.23
C GLY A 174 -6.41 10.49 -4.41
N HIS A 175 -5.74 11.61 -4.13
CA HIS A 175 -5.22 12.49 -5.15
C HIS A 175 -3.69 12.52 -5.15
N ASP A 176 -3.11 12.26 -6.31
CA ASP A 176 -1.67 12.40 -6.51
C ASP A 176 -1.30 13.81 -6.93
N ARG A 177 -0.17 14.27 -6.41
CA ARG A 177 0.38 15.58 -6.73
C ARG A 177 0.72 15.74 -8.22
N PHE A 178 1.18 14.66 -8.84
CA PHE A 178 1.68 14.63 -10.20
C PHE A 178 0.95 13.56 -11.02
N HIS A 179 1.08 13.63 -12.34
CA HIS A 179 0.83 12.46 -13.19
C HIS A 179 1.87 11.37 -12.93
N VAL A 180 1.52 10.13 -13.24
CA VAL A 180 2.52 9.07 -13.37
C VAL A 180 3.32 9.26 -14.66
N ASP A 181 4.45 8.56 -14.77
CA ASP A 181 5.25 8.55 -15.99
C ASP A 181 4.40 8.09 -17.20
N PRO A 182 4.36 8.84 -18.31
CA PRO A 182 3.64 8.43 -19.51
C PRO A 182 3.99 7.03 -20.02
N GLU A 183 5.22 6.55 -19.81
CA GLU A 183 5.62 5.18 -20.18
C GLU A 183 5.02 4.11 -19.26
N PHE A 184 4.63 4.48 -18.03
CA PHE A 184 4.00 3.58 -17.07
C PHE A 184 2.49 3.44 -17.30
N ILE A 185 1.81 4.50 -17.76
CA ILE A 185 0.34 4.55 -17.92
C ILE A 185 -0.22 3.29 -18.62
N PRO A 186 0.29 2.85 -19.79
CA PRO A 186 -0.28 1.70 -20.52
C PRO A 186 -0.21 0.37 -19.76
N THR A 187 0.65 0.27 -18.76
CA THR A 187 0.90 -0.95 -17.98
C THR A 187 0.46 -0.86 -16.53
N SER A 188 -0.03 0.30 -16.08
CA SER A 188 -0.43 0.57 -14.69
C SER A 188 -1.65 -0.23 -14.23
N GLY A 189 -2.51 -0.66 -15.17
CA GLY A 189 -3.83 -1.20 -14.88
C GLY A 189 -4.90 -0.12 -14.66
N GLY A 190 -4.53 1.15 -14.82
CA GLY A 190 -5.40 2.31 -14.78
C GLY A 190 -5.74 2.82 -13.39
N VAL A 191 -6.44 3.97 -13.34
CA VAL A 191 -6.76 4.68 -12.09
C VAL A 191 -7.42 3.81 -11.03
N TRP A 192 -8.24 2.83 -11.44
CA TRP A 192 -8.97 1.95 -10.52
C TRP A 192 -8.08 0.91 -9.83
N ARG A 193 -7.02 0.44 -10.51
CA ARG A 193 -6.14 -0.63 -10.02
C ARG A 193 -4.82 -0.12 -9.48
N ASP A 194 -4.38 1.05 -9.94
CA ASP A 194 -3.13 1.67 -9.49
C ASP A 194 -3.35 2.67 -8.35
N LEU A 195 -4.29 3.61 -8.51
CA LEU A 195 -4.55 4.68 -7.55
C LEU A 195 -5.64 4.28 -6.54
N LEU A 196 -6.87 4.07 -7.02
CA LEU A 196 -8.05 3.89 -6.19
C LEU A 196 -8.20 2.50 -5.56
N ILE A 197 -7.31 1.57 -5.91
CA ILE A 197 -7.23 0.25 -5.28
C ILE A 197 -7.04 0.36 -3.77
N HIS A 198 -6.36 1.42 -3.31
CA HIS A 198 -6.09 1.65 -1.91
C HIS A 198 -7.34 2.09 -1.14
N GLU A 199 -8.21 2.91 -1.72
CA GLU A 199 -9.53 3.25 -1.17
C GLU A 199 -10.44 2.02 -1.16
N PHE A 200 -10.38 1.20 -2.21
CA PHE A 200 -11.13 -0.05 -2.32
C PHE A 200 -10.68 -1.12 -1.33
N ASP A 201 -9.45 -1.06 -0.83
CA ASP A 201 -8.98 -1.84 0.33
C ASP A 201 -9.39 -1.19 1.66
N THR A 202 -9.07 0.09 1.82
CA THR A 202 -9.12 0.78 3.11
C THR A 202 -10.54 0.95 3.61
N ILE A 203 -11.52 1.28 2.75
CA ILE A 203 -12.89 1.57 3.20
C ILE A 203 -13.63 0.30 3.66
N PRO A 204 -13.68 -0.81 2.88
CA PRO A 204 -14.25 -2.06 3.36
C PRO A 204 -13.56 -2.58 4.61
N TRP A 205 -12.23 -2.41 4.69
CA TRP A 205 -11.48 -2.67 5.92
C TRP A 205 -12.06 -1.81 7.06
N LEU A 206 -12.01 -0.48 7.00
CA LEU A 206 -12.49 0.43 8.06
C LEU A 206 -13.88 0.07 8.61
N LEU A 207 -14.82 -0.30 7.74
CA LEU A 207 -16.17 -0.70 8.14
C LEU A 207 -16.27 -2.14 8.65
N ASN A 208 -15.34 -3.02 8.24
CA ASN A 208 -15.46 -4.46 8.38
C ASN A 208 -16.78 -4.98 7.79
N GLU A 209 -17.13 -4.47 6.61
CA GLU A 209 -18.42 -4.71 5.97
C GLU A 209 -18.25 -4.96 4.47
N ALA A 210 -19.04 -5.89 3.93
CA ALA A 210 -18.99 -6.23 2.53
C ALA A 210 -19.65 -5.13 1.66
N PRO A 211 -18.97 -4.63 0.62
CA PRO A 211 -19.60 -3.78 -0.39
C PRO A 211 -20.57 -4.61 -1.26
N VAL A 212 -21.69 -4.00 -1.68
CA VAL A 212 -22.73 -4.65 -2.50
C VAL A 212 -22.78 -4.14 -3.93
N SER A 213 -22.53 -2.85 -4.15
CA SER A 213 -22.52 -2.24 -5.48
C SER A 213 -21.61 -1.03 -5.54
N ILE A 214 -21.18 -0.70 -6.76
CA ILE A 214 -20.41 0.51 -7.05
C ILE A 214 -20.99 1.21 -8.27
N PHE A 215 -21.07 2.54 -8.21
CA PHE A 215 -21.26 3.39 -9.38
C PHE A 215 -19.99 4.22 -9.58
N ALA A 216 -19.45 4.27 -10.79
CA ALA A 216 -18.22 4.99 -11.09
C ALA A 216 -18.35 5.85 -12.36
N SER A 217 -17.63 6.96 -12.37
CA SER A 217 -17.54 7.89 -13.50
C SER A 217 -16.16 8.54 -13.49
N GLY A 218 -15.63 8.89 -14.67
CA GLY A 218 -14.38 9.63 -14.76
C GLY A 218 -14.09 10.10 -16.17
N GLY A 219 -12.96 10.77 -16.34
CA GLY A 219 -12.52 11.33 -17.61
C GLY A 219 -11.03 11.64 -17.62
N VAL A 220 -10.59 12.22 -18.74
CA VAL A 220 -9.25 12.78 -18.93
C VAL A 220 -9.41 14.28 -19.11
N LEU A 221 -8.72 15.07 -18.30
CA LEU A 221 -8.88 16.52 -18.24
C LEU A 221 -7.70 17.28 -18.83
N ASP A 222 -6.46 16.80 -18.69
CA ASP A 222 -5.29 17.56 -19.11
C ASP A 222 -4.07 16.76 -19.63
N GLU A 223 -4.02 15.43 -19.49
CA GLU A 223 -2.92 14.60 -20.03
C GLU A 223 -3.40 13.57 -21.07
N GLN A 224 -3.03 13.79 -22.32
CA GLN A 224 -3.49 13.00 -23.46
C GLN A 224 -3.05 11.52 -23.39
N ALA A 225 -1.91 11.23 -22.77
CA ALA A 225 -1.39 9.86 -22.65
C ALA A 225 -2.37 8.90 -21.93
N TYR A 226 -3.22 9.39 -21.03
CA TYR A 226 -4.30 8.59 -20.41
C TYR A 226 -5.35 8.19 -21.45
N THR A 227 -5.80 9.14 -22.29
CA THR A 227 -6.79 8.83 -23.35
C THR A 227 -6.24 7.79 -24.33
N GLU A 228 -4.98 7.93 -24.73
CA GLU A 228 -4.31 7.01 -25.66
C GLU A 228 -4.15 5.59 -25.08
N SER A 229 -4.08 5.49 -23.75
CA SER A 229 -3.97 4.23 -23.02
C SER A 229 -5.31 3.64 -22.58
N GLY A 230 -6.44 4.33 -22.82
CA GLY A 230 -7.76 3.93 -22.33
C GLY A 230 -7.91 4.07 -20.80
N ASP A 231 -7.14 4.96 -20.18
CA ASP A 231 -7.13 5.25 -18.75
C ASP A 231 -7.76 6.63 -18.44
N LEU A 232 -7.90 6.97 -17.16
CA LEU A 232 -8.49 8.20 -16.64
C LEU A 232 -7.50 8.92 -15.73
N ASP A 233 -7.44 10.24 -15.81
CA ASP A 233 -6.68 11.06 -14.84
C ASP A 233 -7.55 11.52 -13.66
N THR A 234 -8.88 11.49 -13.82
CA THR A 234 -9.86 11.97 -12.85
C THR A 234 -11.03 11.00 -12.77
N ALA A 235 -11.38 10.57 -11.57
CA ALA A 235 -12.35 9.52 -11.30
C ALA A 235 -13.14 9.79 -10.02
N THR A 236 -14.39 9.34 -10.01
CA THR A 236 -15.27 9.33 -8.83
C THR A 236 -15.98 8.00 -8.74
N ALA A 237 -16.20 7.52 -7.51
CA ALA A 237 -16.98 6.31 -7.27
C ALA A 237 -17.86 6.46 -6.03
N VAL A 238 -19.00 5.78 -6.04
CA VAL A 238 -19.87 5.60 -4.89
C VAL A 238 -20.02 4.11 -4.62
N ILE A 239 -19.51 3.64 -3.48
CA ILE A 239 -19.71 2.27 -3.00
C ILE A 239 -20.93 2.27 -2.08
N THR A 240 -21.82 1.30 -2.27
CA THR A 240 -22.91 1.01 -1.32
C THR A 240 -22.57 -0.29 -0.58
N PHE A 241 -22.77 -0.29 0.74
CA PHE A 241 -22.58 -1.44 1.63
C PHE A 241 -23.91 -2.09 2.02
N GLU A 242 -23.88 -3.29 2.61
CA GLU A 242 -25.09 -4.05 3.01
C GLU A 242 -26.02 -3.29 3.95
N SER A 243 -25.46 -2.51 4.87
CA SER A 243 -26.13 -1.63 5.83
C SER A 243 -26.81 -0.42 5.17
N GLY A 244 -26.52 -0.16 3.90
CA GLY A 244 -26.93 1.05 3.19
C GLY A 244 -26.00 2.24 3.37
N VAL A 245 -24.91 2.11 4.16
CA VAL A 245 -23.84 3.11 4.20
C VAL A 245 -23.27 3.31 2.80
N GLN A 246 -22.96 4.56 2.46
CA GLN A 246 -22.33 4.92 1.20
C GLN A 246 -20.97 5.55 1.43
N ALA A 247 -20.01 5.20 0.57
CA ALA A 247 -18.71 5.83 0.51
C ALA A 247 -18.54 6.54 -0.83
N LEU A 248 -18.34 7.86 -0.78
CA LEU A 248 -17.99 8.69 -1.93
C LEU A 248 -16.46 8.79 -2.01
N ILE A 249 -15.92 8.45 -3.17
CA ILE A 249 -14.49 8.41 -3.44
C ILE A 249 -14.19 9.37 -4.59
N SER A 250 -13.15 10.18 -4.45
CA SER A 250 -12.53 10.92 -5.55
C SER A 250 -11.07 10.49 -5.74
N GLY A 251 -10.72 10.20 -6.99
CA GLY A 251 -9.37 9.90 -7.43
C GLY A 251 -8.94 10.89 -8.50
N ALA A 252 -7.75 11.46 -8.38
CA ALA A 252 -7.24 12.41 -9.35
C ALA A 252 -5.71 12.34 -9.42
N ARG A 253 -5.16 12.60 -10.58
CA ARG A 253 -3.74 12.89 -10.78
C ARG A 253 -3.55 14.39 -10.96
N ASN A 254 -2.32 14.87 -10.77
CA ASN A 254 -1.93 16.27 -11.01
C ASN A 254 -2.60 17.31 -10.09
N ILE A 255 -2.83 16.98 -8.82
CA ILE A 255 -3.24 17.95 -7.81
C ILE A 255 -2.01 18.70 -7.28
N ALA A 256 -1.59 19.73 -8.02
CA ALA A 256 -0.32 20.43 -7.80
C ALA A 256 -0.10 20.98 -6.37
N SER A 257 -1.17 21.18 -5.59
CA SER A 257 -1.09 21.63 -4.19
C SER A 257 -0.43 20.61 -3.26
N GLY A 258 -0.43 19.31 -3.59
CA GLY A 258 0.26 18.27 -2.83
C GLY A 258 -0.41 16.91 -2.92
N GLN A 259 0.24 15.89 -2.34
CA GLN A 259 -0.35 14.56 -2.21
C GLN A 259 -1.49 14.60 -1.18
N ASP A 260 -2.70 14.26 -1.60
CA ASP A 260 -3.88 14.24 -0.74
C ASP A 260 -4.42 12.83 -0.58
N VAL A 261 -4.31 12.28 0.63
CA VAL A 261 -4.92 10.99 0.97
C VAL A 261 -5.58 11.11 2.32
N ASN A 262 -6.90 11.25 2.30
CA ASN A 262 -7.71 11.40 3.49
C ASN A 262 -9.04 10.66 3.40
N THR A 263 -9.59 10.30 4.56
CA THR A 263 -10.91 9.70 4.69
C THR A 263 -11.61 10.32 5.87
N VAL A 264 -12.82 10.82 5.66
CA VAL A 264 -13.71 11.36 6.70
C VAL A 264 -14.92 10.45 6.82
N VAL A 265 -15.22 10.02 8.03
CA VAL A 265 -16.41 9.24 8.36
C VAL A 265 -17.34 10.10 9.17
N TYR A 266 -18.59 10.22 8.70
CA TYR A 266 -19.63 11.00 9.37
C TYR A 266 -20.61 10.04 10.03
N GLY A 267 -20.73 10.13 11.36
CA GLY A 267 -21.75 9.48 12.16
C GLY A 267 -22.84 10.45 12.60
N SER A 268 -23.88 9.95 13.26
CA SER A 268 -24.94 10.79 13.83
C SER A 268 -24.46 11.68 14.97
N ASP A 269 -23.41 11.23 15.68
CA ASP A 269 -23.00 11.83 16.94
C ASP A 269 -21.62 12.51 16.83
N ALA A 270 -20.78 12.06 15.89
CA ALA A 270 -19.46 12.62 15.64
C ALA A 270 -18.98 12.37 14.20
N ALA A 271 -17.97 13.13 13.77
CA ALA A 271 -17.20 12.88 12.56
C ALA A 271 -15.72 12.79 12.90
N TYR A 272 -15.02 11.85 12.27
CA TYR A 272 -13.58 11.67 12.43
C TYR A 272 -12.92 11.51 11.07
N ALA A 273 -11.65 11.91 10.99
CA ALA A 273 -10.88 11.86 9.78
C ALA A 273 -9.50 11.24 10.00
N ALA A 274 -9.01 10.54 8.98
CA ALA A 274 -7.61 10.16 8.82
C ALA A 274 -7.01 10.94 7.65
N GLY A 275 -5.74 11.36 7.76
CA GLY A 275 -5.04 12.09 6.70
C GLY A 275 -5.38 13.58 6.56
N ILE A 276 -6.06 14.16 7.55
CA ILE A 276 -6.26 15.61 7.66
C ILE A 276 -5.36 16.15 8.77
N ASP A 277 -4.37 16.96 8.39
CA ASP A 277 -3.38 17.55 9.29
C ASP A 277 -2.81 18.87 8.76
N SER A 278 -1.73 19.37 9.37
CA SER A 278 -1.08 20.64 8.97
C SER A 278 -0.46 20.65 7.57
N LYS A 279 -0.32 19.49 6.92
CA LYS A 279 0.20 19.31 5.56
C LYS A 279 -0.89 18.99 4.53
N SER A 280 -2.17 18.99 4.91
CA SER A 280 -3.27 18.79 3.96
C SER A 280 -3.20 19.80 2.81
N PRO A 281 -3.27 19.38 1.53
CA PRO A 281 -2.99 20.22 0.38
C PRO A 281 -4.19 21.06 -0.07
N ILE A 282 -4.92 21.62 0.90
CA ILE A 282 -6.10 22.44 0.71
C ILE A 282 -5.86 23.80 1.36
N ILE A 283 -6.00 24.86 0.57
CA ILE A 283 -5.93 26.25 1.05
C ILE A 283 -7.34 26.69 1.42
N SER A 284 -7.58 26.89 2.71
CA SER A 284 -8.86 27.43 3.19
C SER A 284 -9.05 28.87 2.71
N THR A 285 -10.25 29.19 2.24
CA THR A 285 -10.67 30.56 1.89
C THR A 285 -11.34 31.29 3.06
N GLU A 286 -11.46 30.63 4.22
CA GLU A 286 -12.02 31.24 5.43
C GLU A 286 -11.08 32.30 6.01
N PRO A 287 -11.62 33.47 6.46
CA PRO A 287 -10.80 34.51 7.06
C PRO A 287 -10.02 34.01 8.27
N GLY A 288 -8.71 34.30 8.30
CA GLY A 288 -7.84 33.99 9.46
C GLY A 288 -7.30 32.56 9.49
N VAL A 289 -7.57 31.74 8.47
CA VAL A 289 -6.94 30.42 8.32
C VAL A 289 -5.70 30.55 7.45
N SER A 290 -4.54 30.22 8.02
CA SER A 290 -3.28 30.21 7.28
C SER A 290 -3.22 29.01 6.33
N PRO A 291 -2.61 29.15 5.15
CA PRO A 291 -2.28 28.00 4.30
C PRO A 291 -1.28 27.07 5.03
N PRO A 292 -1.20 25.79 4.63
CA PRO A 292 -0.16 24.89 5.14
C PRO A 292 1.23 25.44 4.80
N GLU A 293 2.19 25.32 5.72
CA GLU A 293 3.59 25.76 5.48
C GLU A 293 4.29 24.90 4.41
N SER A 294 3.93 23.62 4.36
CA SER A 294 4.36 22.64 3.36
C SER A 294 3.28 21.58 3.21
N THR A 295 3.31 20.85 2.09
CA THR A 295 2.40 19.73 1.83
C THR A 295 3.21 18.49 1.51
N TYR A 296 2.59 17.32 1.64
CA TYR A 296 3.24 16.06 1.28
C TYR A 296 3.61 16.05 -0.20
N ALA A 297 4.86 15.70 -0.51
CA ALA A 297 5.36 15.66 -1.87
C ALA A 297 4.81 14.48 -2.66
N ASP A 298 4.74 13.31 -2.03
CA ASP A 298 4.21 12.07 -2.59
C ASP A 298 3.71 11.11 -1.50
N PHE A 299 3.22 9.94 -1.92
CA PHE A 299 2.73 8.91 -1.00
C PHE A 299 3.84 8.31 -0.11
N VAL A 300 5.10 8.30 -0.55
CA VAL A 300 6.21 7.76 0.25
C VAL A 300 6.45 8.65 1.45
N GLU A 301 6.45 9.97 1.27
CA GLU A 301 6.52 10.92 2.38
C GLU A 301 5.28 10.81 3.29
N ARG A 302 4.07 10.79 2.69
CA ARG A 302 2.80 10.72 3.45
C ARG A 302 2.70 9.47 4.32
N PHE A 303 3.19 8.33 3.83
CA PHE A 303 3.04 7.04 4.49
C PHE A 303 4.34 6.47 5.05
N GLU A 304 5.44 7.24 5.12
CA GLU A 304 6.70 6.76 5.72
C GLU A 304 6.49 6.16 7.12
N PRO A 305 5.74 6.79 8.05
CA PRO A 305 5.46 6.18 9.35
C PRO A 305 4.71 4.84 9.25
N ALA A 306 3.82 4.71 8.26
CA ALA A 306 3.04 3.50 8.03
C ALA A 306 3.91 2.36 7.47
N PHE A 307 4.78 2.64 6.49
CA PHE A 307 5.74 1.66 5.98
C PHE A 307 6.68 1.14 7.09
N ARG A 308 7.13 2.01 8.00
CA ARG A 308 7.95 1.57 9.15
C ARG A 308 7.16 0.70 10.12
N ARG A 309 5.90 1.05 10.40
CA ARG A 309 5.03 0.23 11.25
C ARG A 309 4.71 -1.13 10.60
N GLU A 310 4.55 -1.17 9.28
CA GLU A 310 4.38 -2.42 8.51
C GLU A 310 5.60 -3.33 8.69
N ILE A 311 6.83 -2.81 8.54
CA ILE A 311 8.05 -3.58 8.77
C ILE A 311 8.12 -4.10 10.21
N ARG A 312 7.89 -3.26 11.22
CA ARG A 312 7.89 -3.69 12.63
C ARG A 312 6.85 -4.76 12.90
N HIS A 313 5.67 -4.62 12.30
CA HIS A 313 4.63 -5.64 12.41
C HIS A 313 5.05 -6.94 11.75
N PHE A 314 5.72 -6.89 10.59
CA PHE A 314 6.27 -8.08 9.94
C PHE A 314 7.30 -8.80 10.82
N LEU A 315 8.19 -8.06 11.49
CA LEU A 315 9.13 -8.64 12.46
C LEU A 315 8.40 -9.31 13.64
N ALA A 316 7.38 -8.65 14.20
CA ALA A 316 6.57 -9.25 15.26
C ALA A 316 5.79 -10.51 14.80
N VAL A 317 5.40 -10.56 13.52
CA VAL A 317 4.78 -11.76 12.91
C VAL A 317 5.79 -12.89 12.76
N ILE A 318 7.04 -12.59 12.37
CA ILE A 318 8.14 -13.57 12.31
C ILE A 318 8.43 -14.16 13.69
N ASP A 319 8.45 -13.32 14.72
CA ASP A 319 8.70 -13.73 16.11
C ASP A 319 7.53 -14.50 16.74
N GLY A 320 6.35 -14.50 16.09
CA GLY A 320 5.14 -15.13 16.60
C GLY A 320 4.39 -14.30 17.65
N ASP A 321 4.75 -13.04 17.82
CA ASP A 321 4.15 -12.09 18.76
C ASP A 321 2.88 -11.41 18.20
N ALA A 322 2.67 -11.49 16.88
CA ALA A 322 1.52 -10.92 16.20
C ALA A 322 0.98 -11.84 15.10
N ALA A 323 -0.31 -11.69 14.78
CA ALA A 323 -0.92 -12.26 13.58
C ALA A 323 -0.91 -11.21 12.46
N SER A 324 -0.85 -11.67 11.21
CA SER A 324 -0.93 -10.81 10.03
C SER A 324 -2.22 -9.98 10.02
N LEU A 325 -2.08 -8.66 9.83
CA LEU A 325 -3.21 -7.73 9.65
C LEU A 325 -3.66 -7.59 8.19
N THR A 326 -2.89 -8.16 7.26
CA THR A 326 -3.06 -8.00 5.81
C THR A 326 -2.88 -9.34 5.10
N LEU A 327 -3.89 -10.19 5.19
CA LEU A 327 -3.89 -11.51 4.57
C LEU A 327 -3.97 -11.41 3.04
N PRO A 328 -3.50 -12.42 2.29
CA PRO A 328 -3.67 -12.49 0.84
C PRO A 328 -5.10 -12.22 0.36
N SER A 329 -6.09 -12.83 1.05
CA SER A 329 -7.51 -12.69 0.72
C SER A 329 -8.07 -11.27 0.87
N ASP A 330 -7.42 -10.39 1.64
CA ASP A 330 -7.83 -8.99 1.79
C ASP A 330 -7.88 -8.25 0.44
N GLY A 331 -7.00 -8.62 -0.50
CA GLY A 331 -6.92 -8.00 -1.81
C GLY A 331 -8.08 -8.31 -2.76
N ILE A 332 -8.85 -9.37 -2.48
CA ILE A 332 -9.91 -9.86 -3.38
C ILE A 332 -11.02 -8.82 -3.48
N VAL A 333 -11.42 -8.22 -2.36
CA VAL A 333 -12.49 -7.21 -2.33
C VAL A 333 -12.07 -5.96 -3.10
N ALA A 334 -10.85 -5.48 -2.88
CA ALA A 334 -10.31 -4.31 -3.56
C ALA A 334 -10.21 -4.54 -5.08
N ALA A 335 -9.68 -5.68 -5.51
CA ALA A 335 -9.58 -6.05 -6.93
C ALA A 335 -10.96 -6.16 -7.59
N ARG A 336 -11.94 -6.75 -6.90
CA ARG A 336 -13.32 -6.87 -7.40
C ARG A 336 -13.99 -5.50 -7.55
N LEU A 337 -13.80 -4.61 -6.58
CA LEU A 337 -14.28 -3.22 -6.67
C LEU A 337 -13.65 -2.47 -7.85
N ALA A 338 -12.34 -2.64 -8.09
CA ALA A 338 -11.67 -2.01 -9.21
C ALA A 338 -12.24 -2.46 -10.57
N LEU A 339 -12.47 -3.78 -10.74
CA LEU A 339 -13.12 -4.33 -11.94
C LEU A 339 -14.56 -3.84 -12.08
N ALA A 340 -15.32 -3.79 -10.98
CA ALA A 340 -16.69 -3.29 -10.99
C ALA A 340 -16.76 -1.78 -11.32
N ALA A 341 -15.79 -0.98 -10.88
CA ALA A 341 -15.69 0.45 -11.20
C ALA A 341 -15.45 0.67 -12.70
N GLU A 342 -14.48 -0.06 -13.27
CA GLU A 342 -14.19 -0.04 -14.71
C GLU A 342 -15.44 -0.41 -15.54
N GLU A 343 -16.12 -1.49 -15.15
CA GLU A 343 -17.35 -1.93 -15.79
C GLU A 343 -18.48 -0.89 -15.64
N SER A 344 -18.58 -0.23 -14.49
CA SER A 344 -19.58 0.81 -14.22
C SER A 344 -19.43 2.01 -15.15
N VAL A 345 -18.18 2.47 -15.36
CA VAL A 345 -17.87 3.52 -16.34
C VAL A 345 -18.28 3.07 -17.74
N ARG A 346 -17.89 1.84 -18.13
CA ARG A 346 -18.16 1.31 -19.47
C ARG A 346 -19.64 1.23 -19.80
N ARG A 347 -20.48 0.84 -18.83
CA ARG A 347 -21.94 0.70 -19.01
C ARG A 347 -22.76 1.95 -18.64
N GLY A 348 -22.14 2.95 -18.00
CA GLY A 348 -22.81 4.18 -17.57
C GLY A 348 -23.82 4.00 -16.43
N GLY A 349 -23.56 3.06 -15.50
CA GLY A 349 -24.51 2.70 -14.45
C GLY A 349 -23.92 1.83 -13.35
N PRO A 350 -24.63 1.64 -12.23
CA PRO A 350 -24.12 0.87 -11.09
C PRO A 350 -23.91 -0.60 -11.46
N VAL A 351 -22.90 -1.22 -10.84
CA VAL A 351 -22.55 -2.64 -10.97
C VAL A 351 -22.66 -3.29 -9.60
N ARG A 352 -23.38 -4.41 -9.51
CA ARG A 352 -23.37 -5.22 -8.30
C ARG A 352 -22.11 -6.07 -8.24
N LEU A 353 -21.55 -6.25 -7.05
CA LEU A 353 -20.30 -6.99 -6.90
C LEU A 353 -20.45 -8.49 -7.14
N ASP A 354 -21.66 -9.04 -7.05
CA ASP A 354 -21.94 -10.43 -7.43
C ASP A 354 -21.94 -10.67 -8.95
N GLU A 355 -21.91 -9.61 -9.77
CA GLU A 355 -21.72 -9.70 -11.23
C GLU A 355 -20.24 -9.91 -11.61
N ILE A 356 -19.30 -9.56 -10.72
CA ILE A 356 -17.86 -9.73 -10.96
C ILE A 356 -17.39 -11.03 -10.30
N THR A 357 -17.36 -12.09 -11.11
CA THR A 357 -16.95 -13.42 -10.65
C THR A 357 -15.42 -13.56 -10.62
N THR A 358 -14.92 -14.30 -9.64
CA THR A 358 -13.54 -14.83 -9.60
C THR A 358 -13.38 -15.97 -10.58
#